data_AF-A0A627DV78-F1
#
_entry.id   AF-A0A627DV78-F1
#
_cell.length_a   1.000
_cell.length_b   1.000
_cell.length_c   1.000
_cell.angle_alpha   90.00
_cell.angle_beta   90.00
_cell.angle_gamma   90.00
#
_symmetry.space_group_name_H-M   'P 1'
#
loop_
_entity.id
_entity.type
_entity.pdbx_description
1 polymer ?
#
loop_
_entity_poly.entity_id
_entity_poly.type
_entity_poly.pdbx_seq_one_letter_code
_entity_poly.pdbx_strand_id
1 'polypeptide(L)'
;MIPAIEKLLKADFKVLVDETSGTIASESGAHHVSLKTRHTDSRAAVLVGIERYNELRLQKAISLPEKNPGAYEIPSSIVDIDYNAAGDEVYHINWQDIRPEHLLTIMCCFATVYHPVTSAAYIKAMTGGSEEREQHPLLRVFGNLIKHQEVTSASAVPPSLTGQRISDNEVIL
;
A
#
# COMPACT_ATOMS: atom_id res chain seq x y z
N MET A 1 -11.29 7.92 13.03
CA MET A 1 -11.43 7.55 11.60
C MET A 1 -11.17 8.76 10.71
N ILE A 2 -10.28 8.65 9.73
CA ILE A 2 -9.90 9.76 8.83
C ILE A 2 -10.95 9.87 7.70
N PRO A 3 -11.74 10.97 7.63
CA PRO A 3 -12.88 11.05 6.70
C PRO A 3 -12.52 10.91 5.21
N ALA A 4 -11.28 11.30 4.84
CA ALA A 4 -10.80 11.18 3.47
C ALA A 4 -10.62 9.71 3.03
N ILE A 5 -10.12 8.84 3.92
CA ILE A 5 -9.91 7.43 3.63
C ILE A 5 -11.26 6.74 3.46
N GLU A 6 -12.21 7.01 4.35
CA GLU A 6 -13.55 6.43 4.31
C GLU A 6 -14.28 6.80 3.00
N LYS A 7 -14.13 8.04 2.54
CA LYS A 7 -14.70 8.49 1.26
C LYS A 7 -14.14 7.72 0.07
N LEU A 8 -12.83 7.47 0.05
CA LEU A 8 -12.16 6.74 -1.03
C LEU A 8 -12.54 5.26 -1.02
N LEU A 9 -12.58 4.63 0.16
CA LEU A 9 -13.02 3.24 0.31
C LEU A 9 -14.49 3.05 -0.13
N LYS A 10 -15.38 3.99 0.21
CA LYS A 10 -16.79 3.98 -0.26
C LYS A 10 -16.91 4.13 -1.77
N ALA A 11 -15.93 4.76 -2.43
CA ALA A 11 -15.86 4.89 -3.88
C ALA A 11 -15.13 3.71 -4.56
N ASP A 12 -14.95 2.59 -3.84
CA ASP A 12 -14.31 1.35 -4.32
C ASP A 12 -12.83 1.54 -4.74
N PHE A 13 -12.17 2.60 -4.25
CA PHE A 13 -10.74 2.76 -4.44
C PHE A 13 -9.95 1.89 -3.48
N LYS A 14 -8.85 1.30 -3.99
CA LYS A 14 -7.81 0.73 -3.16
C LYS A 14 -7.04 1.86 -2.48
N VAL A 15 -7.05 1.88 -1.15
CA VAL A 15 -6.32 2.88 -0.37
C VAL A 15 -5.11 2.21 0.29
N LEU A 16 -3.93 2.76 0.03
CA LEU A 16 -2.69 2.36 0.68
C LEU A 16 -2.31 3.41 1.72
N VAL A 17 -1.90 2.96 2.90
CA VAL A 17 -1.46 3.84 3.99
C VAL A 17 -0.05 3.43 4.40
N ASP A 18 0.89 4.36 4.21
CA ASP A 18 2.24 4.27 4.74
C ASP A 18 2.27 4.82 6.16
N GLU A 19 2.55 3.93 7.10
CA GLU A 19 2.63 4.23 8.52
C GLU A 19 3.62 3.28 9.18
N THR A 20 4.07 3.56 10.40
CA THR A 20 5.00 2.65 11.09
C THR A 20 4.27 1.62 11.95
N SER A 21 3.11 1.97 12.50
CA SER A 21 2.39 1.15 13.49
C SER A 21 1.24 0.30 12.94
N GLY A 22 0.77 0.57 11.71
CA GLY A 22 -0.37 -0.13 11.10
C GLY A 22 -1.75 0.25 11.66
N THR A 23 -1.82 1.21 12.57
CA THR A 23 -3.02 1.55 13.35
C THR A 23 -4.09 2.23 12.48
N ILE A 24 -3.69 3.15 11.60
CA ILE A 24 -4.62 3.91 10.76
C ILE A 24 -5.21 2.98 9.69
N ALA A 25 -4.38 2.16 9.06
CA ALA A 25 -4.79 1.17 8.07
C ALA A 25 -5.75 0.15 8.67
N SER A 26 -5.44 -0.39 9.87
CA SER A 26 -6.35 -1.31 10.55
C SER A 26 -7.69 -0.64 10.87
N GLU A 27 -7.68 0.55 11.50
CA GLU A 27 -8.93 1.22 11.90
C GLU A 27 -9.81 1.63 10.70
N SER A 28 -9.19 1.94 9.57
CA SER A 28 -9.88 2.42 8.37
C SER A 28 -10.26 1.31 7.39
N GLY A 29 -9.67 0.11 7.51
CA GLY A 29 -9.78 -0.95 6.51
C GLY A 29 -8.97 -0.66 5.24
N ALA A 30 -7.98 0.22 5.31
CA ALA A 30 -7.02 0.45 4.23
C ALA A 30 -5.87 -0.57 4.29
N HIS A 31 -5.12 -0.71 3.20
CA HIS A 31 -3.97 -1.60 3.18
C HIS A 31 -2.75 -0.90 3.77
N HIS A 32 -2.25 -1.48 4.86
CA HIS A 32 -0.97 -1.07 5.42
C HIS A 32 0.16 -1.45 4.45
N VAL A 33 0.91 -0.46 3.97
CA VAL A 33 2.04 -0.66 3.06
C VAL A 33 3.19 0.22 3.52
N SER A 34 4.34 -0.37 3.83
CA SER A 34 5.56 0.40 4.04
C SER A 34 6.56 0.15 2.93
N LEU A 35 7.14 1.21 2.36
CA LEU A 35 8.13 1.10 1.28
C LEU A 35 9.43 0.39 1.70
N LYS A 36 9.66 0.24 3.01
CA LYS A 36 10.75 -0.53 3.60
C LYS A 36 10.49 -2.05 3.61
N THR A 37 9.23 -2.47 3.48
CA THR A 37 8.87 -3.89 3.49
C THR A 37 9.23 -4.56 2.18
N ARG A 38 9.36 -5.89 2.21
CA ARG A 38 9.59 -6.69 1.01
C ARG A 38 8.29 -6.82 0.23
N HIS A 39 8.40 -6.64 -1.08
CA HIS A 39 7.35 -6.97 -2.04
C HIS A 39 7.25 -8.49 -2.21
N THR A 40 6.24 -8.96 -2.97
CA THR A 40 6.02 -10.39 -3.27
C THR A 40 7.22 -11.04 -3.95
N ASP A 41 8.00 -10.27 -4.71
CA ASP A 41 9.25 -10.68 -5.37
C ASP A 41 10.48 -10.61 -4.44
N SER A 42 10.28 -10.53 -3.13
CA SER A 42 11.33 -10.41 -2.09
C SER A 42 12.20 -9.14 -2.15
N ARG A 43 12.14 -8.35 -3.21
CA ARG A 43 12.78 -7.03 -3.35
C ARG A 43 12.05 -5.98 -2.51
N ALA A 44 12.72 -4.89 -2.14
CA ALA A 44 12.10 -3.83 -1.34
C ALA A 44 10.98 -3.14 -2.14
N ALA A 45 9.85 -2.82 -1.50
CA ALA A 45 8.72 -2.16 -2.16
C ALA A 45 9.10 -0.80 -2.78
N VAL A 46 10.02 -0.07 -2.15
CA VAL A 46 10.60 1.17 -2.70
C VAL A 46 11.26 0.95 -4.07
N LEU A 47 11.98 -0.15 -4.25
CA LEU A 47 12.67 -0.46 -5.51
C LEU A 47 11.65 -0.72 -6.61
N VAL A 48 10.65 -1.54 -6.32
CA VAL A 48 9.56 -1.84 -7.26
C VAL A 48 8.82 -0.56 -7.65
N GLY A 49 8.58 0.35 -6.69
CA GLY A 49 7.97 1.65 -6.97
C GLY A 49 8.83 2.54 -7.88
N ILE A 50 10.16 2.54 -7.70
CA ILE A 50 11.10 3.31 -8.51
C ILE A 50 11.24 2.73 -9.93
N GLU A 51 11.31 1.42 -10.08
CA GLU A 51 11.29 0.76 -11.40
C GLU A 51 10.01 1.12 -12.15
N ARG A 52 8.87 1.04 -11.45
CA ARG A 52 7.58 1.40 -12.03
C ARG A 52 7.50 2.88 -12.39
N TYR A 53 8.08 3.76 -11.58
CA TYR A 53 8.22 5.18 -11.91
C TYR A 53 9.01 5.37 -13.22
N ASN A 54 10.14 4.69 -13.38
CA ASN A 54 10.96 4.80 -14.59
C ASN A 54 10.19 4.33 -15.84
N GLU A 55 9.46 3.22 -15.74
CA GLU A 55 8.60 2.73 -16.82
C GLU A 55 7.48 3.72 -17.18
N LEU A 56 6.74 4.21 -16.18
CA LEU A 56 5.65 5.16 -16.40
C LEU A 56 6.16 6.50 -16.92
N ARG A 57 7.35 6.94 -16.50
CA ARG A 57 8.03 8.13 -17.01
C ARG A 57 8.39 7.97 -18.48
N LEU A 58 8.95 6.81 -18.87
CA LEU A 58 9.24 6.50 -20.29
C LEU A 58 7.98 6.51 -21.15
N GLN A 59 6.87 6.02 -20.62
CA GLN A 59 5.56 6.01 -21.29
C GLN A 59 4.83 7.36 -21.27
N LYS A 60 5.38 8.37 -20.58
CA LYS A 60 4.73 9.68 -20.33
C LYS A 60 3.35 9.53 -19.66
N ALA A 61 3.20 8.50 -18.82
CA ALA A 61 1.96 8.16 -18.13
C ALA A 61 1.84 8.78 -16.73
N ILE A 62 2.82 9.61 -16.33
CA ILE A 62 2.82 10.29 -15.03
C ILE A 62 2.35 11.73 -15.22
N SER A 63 1.31 12.12 -14.48
CA SER A 63 0.90 13.51 -14.32
C SER A 63 1.41 14.03 -12.99
N LEU A 64 2.25 15.06 -13.04
CA LEU A 64 2.78 15.72 -11.84
C LEU A 64 1.89 16.92 -11.47
N PRO A 65 1.89 17.35 -10.19
CA PRO A 65 1.19 18.56 -9.78
C PRO A 65 1.65 19.80 -10.57
N GLU A 66 0.71 20.69 -10.91
CA GLU A 66 1.00 21.91 -11.68
C GLU A 66 2.00 22.84 -10.95
N LYS A 67 1.90 22.88 -9.62
CA LYS A 67 2.78 23.68 -8.78
C LYS A 67 4.00 22.85 -8.37
N ASN A 68 5.18 23.30 -8.80
CA ASN A 68 6.47 22.72 -8.46
C ASN A 68 6.61 21.23 -8.85
N PRO A 69 6.48 20.89 -10.15
CA PRO A 69 6.55 19.50 -10.61
C PRO A 69 7.91 18.84 -10.31
N GLY A 70 9.00 19.62 -10.37
CA GLY A 70 10.36 19.11 -10.15
C GLY A 70 10.60 18.55 -8.74
N ALA A 71 9.81 18.94 -7.74
CA ALA A 71 9.95 18.37 -6.39
C ALA A 71 9.51 16.90 -6.31
N TYR A 72 8.63 16.47 -7.22
CA TYR A 72 8.08 15.12 -7.28
C TYR A 72 8.85 14.19 -8.21
N GLU A 73 9.82 14.71 -8.96
CA GLU A 73 10.73 13.89 -9.76
C GLU A 73 11.70 13.13 -8.86
N ILE A 74 11.88 11.85 -9.14
CA ILE A 74 12.73 10.96 -8.37
C ILE A 74 14.13 10.98 -9.01
N PRO A 75 15.18 11.44 -8.29
CA PRO A 75 16.55 11.38 -8.78
C PRO A 75 17.02 9.94 -9.01
N SER A 76 17.82 9.73 -10.06
CA SER A 76 18.42 8.42 -10.36
C SER A 76 19.45 7.97 -9.31
N SER A 77 19.97 8.90 -8.50
CA SER A 77 20.95 8.62 -7.44
C SER A 77 20.36 8.01 -6.16
N ILE A 78 19.04 7.79 -6.09
CA ILE A 78 18.41 7.18 -4.91
C ILE A 78 18.75 5.70 -4.79
N VAL A 79 18.99 5.03 -5.92
CA VAL A 79 19.30 3.60 -5.97
C VAL A 79 20.58 3.39 -6.75
N ASP A 80 21.56 2.80 -6.08
CA ASP A 80 22.77 2.30 -6.71
C ASP A 80 22.66 0.77 -6.86
N ILE A 81 23.15 0.26 -7.98
CA ILE A 81 23.14 -1.18 -8.31
C ILE A 81 24.60 -1.66 -8.31
N ASP A 82 24.91 -2.54 -7.37
CA ASP A 82 26.18 -3.25 -7.30
C ASP A 82 25.98 -4.74 -7.61
N TYR A 83 27.06 -5.44 -7.93
CA TYR A 83 27.06 -6.88 -8.12
C TYR A 83 27.89 -7.55 -7.04
N ASN A 84 27.32 -8.55 -6.38
CA ASN A 84 28.06 -9.35 -5.41
C ASN A 84 29.09 -10.26 -6.10
N ALA A 85 29.94 -10.94 -5.32
CA ALA A 85 30.95 -11.86 -5.85
C ALA A 85 30.37 -13.09 -6.59
N ALA A 86 29.06 -13.37 -6.42
CA ALA A 86 28.33 -14.43 -7.11
C ALA A 86 27.67 -13.94 -8.42
N GLY A 87 27.70 -12.63 -8.70
CA GLY A 87 27.07 -12.00 -9.86
C GLY A 87 25.60 -11.60 -9.65
N ASP A 88 25.07 -11.68 -8.43
CA ASP A 88 23.70 -11.20 -8.14
C ASP A 88 23.68 -9.68 -7.94
N GLU A 89 22.58 -9.05 -8.36
CA GLU A 89 22.33 -7.63 -8.16
C GLU A 89 22.02 -7.31 -6.70
N VAL A 90 22.75 -6.34 -6.15
CA VAL A 90 22.57 -5.78 -4.82
C VAL A 90 22.19 -4.32 -4.95
N TYR A 91 21.00 -3.98 -4.47
CA TYR A 91 20.47 -2.62 -4.53
C TYR A 91 20.77 -1.86 -3.24
N HIS A 92 21.47 -0.74 -3.37
CA HIS A 92 21.76 0.19 -2.28
C HIS A 92 20.83 1.40 -2.37
N ILE A 93 19.94 1.54 -1.40
CA ILE A 93 18.95 2.63 -1.36
C ILE A 93 19.43 3.72 -0.40
N ASN A 94 19.65 4.93 -0.92
CA ASN A 94 19.99 6.08 -0.09
C ASN A 94 18.71 6.71 0.52
N TRP A 95 18.31 6.21 1.69
CA TRP A 95 17.13 6.69 2.40
C TRP A 95 17.21 8.16 2.85
N GLN A 96 18.41 8.74 2.98
CA GLN A 96 18.59 10.12 3.45
C GLN A 96 18.21 11.14 2.37
N ASP A 97 18.34 10.76 1.10
CA ASP A 97 18.03 11.63 -0.05
C ASP A 97 16.55 11.55 -0.47
N ILE A 98 15.79 10.63 0.11
CA ILE A 98 14.36 10.46 -0.17
C ILE A 98 13.57 11.52 0.61
N ARG A 99 13.07 12.51 -0.13
CA ARG A 99 12.14 13.52 0.40
C ARG A 99 10.70 12.99 0.47
N PRO A 100 9.83 13.60 1.28
CA PRO A 100 8.41 13.24 1.34
C PRO A 100 7.69 13.29 -0.01
N GLU A 101 8.05 14.23 -0.88
CA GLU A 101 7.49 14.34 -2.23
C GLU A 101 7.87 13.14 -3.10
N HIS A 102 9.12 12.67 -2.99
CA HIS A 102 9.56 11.44 -3.67
C HIS A 102 8.81 10.23 -3.14
N LEU A 103 8.64 10.14 -1.82
CA LEU A 103 7.90 9.05 -1.17
C LEU A 103 6.47 8.95 -1.71
N LEU A 104 5.80 10.10 -1.86
CA LEU A 104 4.46 10.16 -2.44
C LEU A 104 4.45 9.64 -3.89
N THR A 105 5.37 10.12 -4.73
CA THR A 105 5.49 9.66 -6.13
C THR A 105 5.74 8.15 -6.19
N ILE A 106 6.68 7.64 -5.38
CA ILE A 106 7.01 6.21 -5.31
C ILE A 106 5.78 5.41 -4.88
N MET A 107 5.05 5.85 -3.86
CA MET A 107 3.83 5.20 -3.40
C MET A 107 2.75 5.16 -4.47
N CYS A 108 2.54 6.26 -5.20
CA CYS A 108 1.60 6.30 -6.31
C CYS A 108 1.98 5.34 -7.44
N CYS A 109 3.26 5.26 -7.79
CA CYS A 109 3.75 4.31 -8.79
C CYS A 109 3.62 2.86 -8.31
N PHE A 110 3.99 2.58 -7.06
CA PHE A 110 3.85 1.27 -6.43
C PHE A 110 2.38 0.79 -6.37
N ALA A 111 1.44 1.71 -6.13
CA ALA A 111 0.01 1.38 -6.10
C ALA A 111 -0.49 0.78 -7.42
N THR A 112 0.16 1.08 -8.55
CA THR A 112 -0.22 0.51 -9.87
C THR A 112 0.08 -0.98 -10.01
N VAL A 113 0.99 -1.51 -9.20
CA VAL A 113 1.37 -2.94 -9.18
C VAL A 113 0.96 -3.65 -7.90
N TYR A 114 0.37 -2.92 -6.95
CA TYR A 114 -0.09 -3.48 -5.69
C TYR A 114 -1.44 -4.20 -5.87
N HIS A 115 -1.36 -5.54 -5.86
CA HIS A 115 -2.51 -6.43 -5.99
C HIS A 115 -2.59 -7.39 -4.79
N PRO A 116 -3.23 -6.98 -3.68
CA PRO A 116 -3.39 -7.87 -2.52
C PRO A 116 -4.37 -8.98 -2.89
N VAL A 117 -3.89 -10.23 -2.87
CA VAL A 117 -4.67 -11.42 -3.25
C VAL A 117 -5.85 -11.68 -2.32
N THR A 118 -5.77 -11.18 -1.09
CA THR A 118 -6.84 -11.22 -0.10
C THR A 118 -7.95 -10.20 -0.37
N SER A 119 -7.74 -9.27 -1.30
CA SER A 119 -8.71 -8.20 -1.54
C SER A 119 -9.89 -8.60 -2.38
N ALA A 120 -11.07 -8.15 -1.95
CA ALA A 120 -12.30 -8.33 -2.72
C ALA A 120 -12.20 -7.73 -4.13
N ALA A 121 -11.48 -6.61 -4.29
CA ALA A 121 -11.25 -5.99 -5.58
C ALA A 121 -10.39 -6.86 -6.50
N TYR A 122 -9.34 -7.51 -5.97
CA TYR A 122 -8.52 -8.45 -6.73
C TYR A 122 -9.33 -9.69 -7.15
N ILE A 123 -10.12 -10.26 -6.23
CA ILE A 123 -10.97 -11.41 -6.51
C ILE A 123 -12.04 -11.07 -7.54
N LYS A 124 -12.71 -9.91 -7.41
CA LYS A 124 -13.70 -9.41 -8.38
C LYS A 124 -13.09 -9.29 -9.78
N ALA A 125 -11.87 -8.76 -9.88
CA ALA A 125 -11.15 -8.66 -11.16
C ALA A 125 -10.82 -10.04 -11.75
N MET A 126 -10.37 -11.00 -10.93
CA MET A 126 -10.07 -12.37 -11.39
C MET A 126 -11.31 -13.17 -11.79
N THR A 127 -12.42 -13.03 -11.07
CA THR A 127 -13.66 -13.78 -11.36
C THR A 127 -14.44 -13.21 -12.54
N GLY A 128 -13.89 -12.22 -13.25
CA GLY A 128 -14.58 -11.54 -14.36
C GLY A 128 -15.83 -10.80 -13.88
N GLY A 129 -15.82 -10.32 -12.64
CA GLY A 129 -16.95 -9.70 -11.96
C GLY A 129 -17.26 -8.27 -12.42
N SER A 130 -17.07 -7.97 -13.70
CA SER A 130 -17.72 -6.83 -14.34
C SER A 130 -19.23 -7.01 -14.23
N GLU A 131 -19.94 -5.95 -13.85
CA GLU A 131 -21.37 -5.94 -13.49
C GLU A 131 -22.33 -6.44 -14.59
N GLU A 132 -21.82 -6.69 -15.80
CA GLU A 132 -22.58 -7.13 -16.97
C GLU A 132 -22.74 -8.65 -17.12
N ARG A 133 -22.04 -9.48 -16.33
CA ARG A 133 -22.26 -10.94 -16.32
C ARG A 133 -22.98 -11.36 -15.04
N GLU A 134 -24.07 -12.10 -15.18
CA GLU A 134 -24.70 -12.83 -14.07
C GLU A 134 -23.63 -13.70 -13.38
N GLN A 135 -23.09 -13.18 -12.28
CA GLN A 135 -22.13 -13.92 -11.48
C GLN A 135 -22.82 -15.14 -10.89
N HIS A 136 -22.18 -16.30 -11.02
CA HIS A 136 -22.67 -17.54 -10.41
C HIS A 136 -22.96 -17.29 -8.92
N PRO A 137 -24.12 -17.72 -8.38
CA PRO A 137 -24.55 -17.37 -7.02
C PRO A 137 -23.51 -17.67 -5.91
N LEU A 138 -22.72 -18.74 -6.09
CA LEU A 138 -21.65 -19.11 -5.17
C LEU A 138 -20.49 -18.11 -5.16
N LEU A 139 -20.11 -17.58 -6.32
CA LEU A 139 -19.03 -16.57 -6.42
C LEU A 139 -19.44 -15.26 -5.77
N ARG A 140 -20.72 -14.88 -5.89
CA ARG A 140 -21.28 -13.70 -5.21
C ARG A 140 -21.22 -13.84 -3.68
N VAL A 141 -21.63 -14.99 -3.16
CA VAL A 141 -21.57 -15.28 -1.71
C VAL A 141 -20.12 -15.27 -1.22
N PHE A 142 -19.21 -15.89 -1.97
CA PHE A 142 -17.79 -15.91 -1.64
C PHE A 142 -17.17 -14.51 -1.62
N GLY A 143 -17.44 -13.68 -2.62
CA GLY A 143 -16.98 -12.29 -2.65
C GLY A 143 -17.51 -11.47 -1.47
N ASN A 144 -18.77 -11.68 -1.07
CA ASN A 144 -19.35 -11.03 0.10
C ASN A 144 -18.73 -11.49 1.42
N LEU A 145 -18.41 -12.79 1.56
CA LEU A 145 -17.70 -13.33 2.72
C LEU A 145 -16.31 -12.71 2.86
N ILE A 146 -15.59 -12.57 1.75
CA ILE A 146 -14.25 -11.96 1.77
C ILE A 146 -14.35 -10.49 2.10
N LYS A 147 -15.28 -9.73 1.49
CA LYS A 147 -15.54 -8.34 1.89
C LYS A 147 -15.83 -8.22 3.39
N HIS A 148 -16.67 -9.11 3.92
CA HIS A 148 -16.98 -9.13 5.35
C HIS A 148 -15.73 -9.44 6.19
N GLN A 149 -14.92 -10.41 5.78
CA GLN A 149 -13.69 -10.76 6.47
C GLN A 149 -12.66 -9.62 6.41
N GLU A 150 -12.51 -8.91 5.31
CA GLU A 150 -11.64 -7.72 5.22
C GLU A 150 -12.08 -6.65 6.21
N VAL A 151 -13.38 -6.33 6.26
CA VAL A 151 -13.94 -5.36 7.21
C VAL A 151 -13.78 -5.85 8.67
N THR A 152 -13.94 -7.14 8.92
CA THR A 152 -13.81 -7.73 10.26
C THR A 152 -12.34 -7.81 10.70
N SER A 153 -11.42 -8.07 9.78
CA SER A 153 -9.98 -8.11 10.05
C SER A 153 -9.44 -6.70 10.29
N ALA A 154 -10.00 -5.70 9.60
CA ALA A 154 -9.77 -4.30 9.90
C ALA A 154 -10.28 -3.91 11.30
N SER A 155 -11.48 -4.38 11.68
CA SER A 155 -12.04 -4.10 13.00
C SER A 155 -11.42 -4.92 14.15
N ALA A 156 -10.67 -5.98 13.84
CA ALA A 156 -9.90 -6.77 14.80
C ALA A 156 -8.63 -6.01 15.22
N VAL A 157 -8.81 -4.86 15.87
CA VAL A 157 -7.75 -4.16 16.58
C VAL A 157 -7.28 -5.09 17.72
N PRO A 158 -5.98 -5.41 17.82
CA PRO A 158 -5.49 -6.12 19.00
C PRO A 158 -5.84 -5.26 20.24
N PRO A 159 -6.43 -5.84 21.31
CA PRO A 159 -6.73 -5.07 22.51
C PRO A 159 -5.44 -4.36 22.93
N SER A 160 -5.52 -3.06 23.15
CA SER A 160 -4.34 -2.23 23.40
C SER A 160 -3.52 -2.87 24.52
N LEU A 161 -2.22 -3.08 24.28
CA LEU A 161 -1.26 -3.48 25.32
C LEU A 161 -1.07 -2.40 26.40
N THR A 162 -1.69 -1.24 26.23
CA THR A 162 -1.84 -0.27 27.31
C THR A 162 -2.93 -0.79 28.24
N GLY A 163 -2.46 -1.37 29.35
CA GLY A 163 -3.24 -1.75 30.51
C GLY A 163 -4.40 -0.82 30.86
N GLN A 164 -5.47 -1.38 31.42
CA GLN A 164 -6.59 -0.58 31.94
C GLN A 164 -6.07 0.35 33.04
N ARG A 165 -6.20 1.66 32.82
CA ARG A 165 -5.85 2.70 33.78
C ARG A 165 -6.94 2.77 34.85
N ILE A 166 -6.64 2.34 36.07
CA ILE A 166 -7.59 2.29 37.18
C ILE A 166 -7.59 3.64 37.95
N SER A 167 -6.47 4.37 37.94
CA SER A 167 -6.38 5.75 38.46
C SER A 167 -5.18 6.50 37.87
N ASP A 168 -5.03 7.80 38.19
CA ASP A 168 -3.94 8.65 37.69
C ASP A 168 -2.54 8.07 37.93
N ASN A 169 -2.37 7.22 38.96
CA ASN A 169 -1.11 6.62 39.37
C ASN A 169 -1.03 5.08 39.26
N GLU A 170 -2.07 4.40 38.75
CA GLU A 170 -2.07 2.92 38.68
C GLU A 170 -2.48 2.41 37.29
N VAL A 171 -1.60 1.58 36.71
CA VAL A 171 -1.82 0.89 35.44
C VAL A 171 -1.51 -0.60 35.64
N ILE A 172 -2.43 -1.48 35.27
CA ILE A 172 -2.19 -2.94 35.24
C ILE A 172 -1.82 -3.31 33.81
N LEU A 173 -0.55 -3.70 33.59
CA LEU A 173 -0.07 -4.26 32.31
C LEU A 173 -0.75 -5.59 31.99
#